data_AF-A0AAD7MXR9-F1
#
_entry.id   AF-A0AAD7MXR9-F1
#
_cell.length_a   1.000
_cell.length_b   1.000
_cell.length_c   1.000
_cell.angle_alpha   90.00
_cell.angle_beta   90.00
_cell.angle_gamma   90.00
#
_symmetry.space_group_name_H-M   'P 1'
#
loop_
_entity.id
_entity.type
_entity.pdbx_description
1 polymer ?
#
loop_
_entity_poly.entity_id
_entity_poly.type
_entity_poly.pdbx_seq_one_letter_code
_entity_poly.pdbx_strand_id
1 'polypeptide(L)'
;MVLEGCAGGTGWNTAVRRWTELERAYGFETSSRALPTEGRPAAVAKWTKWGRKPDKPPTVELESIKADWKKWWVVLAPEWRQKNDVGELVQGGQGPWGDLVHPGANGILMVLLVLVWWCEKEESASESWLAAVRDVGWVLDELLAEAETR
;
A
#
# COMPACT_ATOMS: atom_id res chain seq x y z
N MET A 1 10.12 -6.00 11.08
CA MET A 1 9.44 -6.57 9.89
C MET A 1 10.24 -6.14 8.70
N VAL A 2 10.75 -7.07 7.90
CA VAL A 2 11.47 -6.75 6.65
C VAL A 2 10.42 -6.77 5.54
N LEU A 3 10.34 -5.70 4.75
CA LEU A 3 9.44 -5.58 3.60
C LEU A 3 10.18 -6.07 2.36
N GLU A 4 10.31 -7.38 2.21
CA GLU A 4 10.91 -7.98 1.02
C GLU A 4 9.88 -8.07 -0.11
N GLY A 5 10.27 -7.65 -1.31
CA GLY A 5 9.44 -7.73 -2.52
C GLY A 5 9.97 -8.78 -3.48
N CYS A 6 9.33 -8.90 -4.65
CA CYS A 6 9.69 -9.94 -5.62
C CYS A 6 11.05 -9.67 -6.23
N ALA A 7 11.85 -10.73 -6.41
CA ALA A 7 13.16 -10.65 -7.03
C ALA A 7 13.06 -9.97 -8.40
N GLY A 8 13.61 -8.74 -8.52
CA GLY A 8 13.63 -7.96 -9.76
C GLY A 8 13.07 -6.53 -9.69
N GLY A 9 12.39 -6.12 -8.60
CA GLY A 9 11.73 -4.81 -8.56
C GLY A 9 12.59 -3.66 -8.00
N THR A 10 13.36 -2.95 -8.83
CA THR A 10 13.94 -1.63 -8.43
C THR A 10 12.87 -0.65 -7.94
N GLY A 11 11.67 -0.75 -8.49
CA GLY A 11 10.50 0.03 -8.06
C GLY A 11 10.06 -0.27 -6.62
N TRP A 12 10.15 -1.52 -6.15
CA TRP A 12 9.74 -1.88 -4.79
C TRP A 12 10.64 -1.25 -3.73
N ASN A 13 11.95 -1.40 -3.89
CA ASN A 13 12.92 -0.80 -2.97
C ASN A 13 12.78 0.73 -2.97
N THR A 14 12.47 1.32 -4.12
CA THR A 14 12.17 2.75 -4.20
C THR A 14 10.92 3.10 -3.41
N ALA A 15 9.81 2.37 -3.58
CA ALA A 15 8.58 2.59 -2.83
C ALA A 15 8.77 2.44 -1.31
N VAL A 16 9.47 1.38 -0.85
CA VAL A 16 9.78 1.20 0.58
C VAL A 16 10.66 2.33 1.12
N ARG A 17 11.63 2.80 0.33
CA ARG A 17 12.45 3.97 0.69
C ARG A 17 11.60 5.24 0.80
N ARG A 18 10.72 5.51 -0.16
CA ARG A 18 9.80 6.67 -0.12
C ARG A 18 8.86 6.63 1.06
N TRP A 19 8.30 5.46 1.36
CA TRP A 19 7.51 5.29 2.57
C TRP A 19 8.34 5.58 3.83
N THR A 20 9.58 5.12 3.91
CA THR A 20 10.47 5.42 5.05
C THR A 20 10.78 6.91 5.18
N GLU A 21 10.98 7.61 4.05
CA GLU A 21 11.17 9.06 3.99
C GLU A 21 9.91 9.81 4.44
N LEU A 22 8.72 9.36 4.02
CA LEU A 22 7.43 9.90 4.45
C LEU A 22 7.21 9.73 5.96
N GLU A 23 7.44 8.54 6.51
CA GLU A 23 7.35 8.29 7.96
C GLU A 23 8.33 9.17 8.74
N ARG A 24 9.55 9.38 8.20
CA ARG A 24 10.52 10.30 8.80
C ARG A 24 10.01 11.75 8.79
N ALA A 25 9.38 12.21 7.72
CA ALA A 25 8.80 13.55 7.64
C ALA A 25 7.69 13.75 8.69
N TYR A 26 6.96 12.69 9.03
CA TYR A 26 6.00 12.65 10.14
C TYR A 26 6.63 12.31 11.51
N GLY A 27 7.94 12.34 11.64
CA GLY A 27 8.63 12.07 12.92
C GLY A 27 8.43 10.66 13.47
N PHE A 28 8.07 9.69 12.61
CA PHE A 28 7.66 8.33 12.98
C PHE A 28 6.49 8.29 13.98
N GLU A 29 5.64 9.33 13.98
CA GLU A 29 4.42 9.34 14.78
C GLU A 29 3.45 8.26 14.29
N THR A 30 2.70 7.67 15.23
CA THR A 30 1.62 6.76 14.87
C THR A 30 0.30 7.48 15.05
N SER A 31 -0.44 7.61 13.95
CA SER A 31 -1.79 8.17 13.99
C SER A 31 -2.72 7.31 14.86
N SER A 32 -3.58 7.95 15.65
CA SER A 32 -4.70 7.30 16.31
C SER A 32 -5.78 6.87 15.32
N ARG A 33 -5.79 7.45 14.12
CA ARG A 33 -6.64 7.07 12.99
C ARG A 33 -5.95 6.01 12.14
N ALA A 34 -6.75 5.17 11.52
CA ALA A 34 -6.32 4.10 10.64
C ALA A 34 -6.94 4.29 9.26
N LEU A 35 -6.34 3.68 8.23
CA LEU A 35 -7.00 3.55 6.93
C LEU A 35 -8.42 2.98 7.11
N PRO A 36 -9.40 3.43 6.30
CA PRO A 36 -10.74 2.88 6.30
C PRO A 36 -10.75 1.36 6.23
N THR A 37 -11.65 0.74 6.99
CA THR A 37 -11.79 -0.72 7.01
C THR A 37 -12.60 -1.25 5.82
N GLU A 38 -13.27 -0.36 5.09
CA GLU A 38 -14.03 -0.72 3.89
C GLU A 38 -13.12 -1.32 2.83
N GLY A 39 -13.54 -2.44 2.24
CA GLY A 39 -12.76 -3.14 1.21
C GLY A 39 -11.45 -3.78 1.70
N ARG A 40 -11.06 -3.61 2.97
CA ARG A 40 -9.79 -4.12 3.50
C ARG A 40 -9.72 -5.66 3.40
N PRO A 41 -8.60 -6.23 2.90
CA PRO A 41 -8.44 -7.68 2.82
C PRO A 41 -8.61 -8.34 4.21
N ALA A 42 -9.35 -9.45 4.26
CA ALA A 42 -9.59 -10.18 5.52
C ALA A 42 -8.28 -10.65 6.17
N ALA A 43 -7.27 -10.92 5.34
CA ALA A 43 -5.90 -11.22 5.72
C ALA A 43 -5.28 -10.16 6.65
N VAL A 44 -5.47 -8.86 6.35
CA VAL A 44 -4.96 -7.74 7.16
C VAL A 44 -5.64 -7.71 8.53
N ALA A 45 -6.96 -7.87 8.55
CA ALA A 45 -7.74 -7.87 9.79
C ALA A 45 -7.32 -9.02 10.71
N LYS A 46 -7.16 -10.23 10.13
CA LYS A 46 -6.71 -11.43 10.84
C LYS A 46 -5.28 -11.27 11.38
N TRP A 47 -4.34 -10.80 10.56
CA TRP A 47 -2.95 -10.59 10.97
C TRP A 47 -2.81 -9.52 12.06
N THR A 48 -3.57 -8.42 11.95
CA THR A 48 -3.62 -7.39 12.99
C THR A 48 -4.14 -7.95 14.31
N LYS A 49 -5.23 -8.75 14.28
CA LYS A 49 -5.78 -9.42 15.46
C LYS A 49 -4.79 -10.38 16.11
N TRP A 50 -3.86 -10.94 15.34
CA TRP A 50 -2.83 -11.87 15.83
C TRP A 50 -1.57 -11.17 16.37
N GLY A 51 -1.61 -9.85 16.51
CA GLY A 51 -0.52 -9.05 17.08
C GLY A 51 0.57 -8.72 16.07
N ARG A 52 0.27 -8.70 14.77
CA ARG A 52 1.19 -8.23 13.71
C ARG A 52 2.52 -8.99 13.66
N LYS A 53 2.47 -10.31 13.89
CA LYS A 53 3.65 -11.17 13.95
C LYS A 53 4.28 -11.31 12.56
N PRO A 54 5.51 -10.82 12.33
CA PRO A 54 6.13 -10.86 11.00
C PRO A 54 6.39 -12.28 10.50
N ASP A 55 6.64 -13.21 11.42
CA ASP A 55 6.90 -14.64 11.16
C ASP A 55 5.62 -15.45 10.89
N LYS A 56 4.44 -14.82 10.94
CA LYS A 56 3.14 -15.50 10.78
C LYS A 56 2.22 -14.75 9.81
N PRO A 57 2.59 -14.66 8.52
CA PRO A 57 1.69 -14.09 7.52
C PRO A 57 0.39 -14.91 7.41
N PRO A 58 -0.73 -14.27 7.07
CA PRO A 58 -1.99 -14.97 6.84
C PRO A 58 -1.88 -15.88 5.61
N THR A 59 -2.44 -17.09 5.69
CA THR A 59 -2.60 -17.97 4.53
C THR A 59 -3.65 -17.37 3.58
N VAL A 60 -3.23 -17.06 2.37
CA VAL A 60 -4.05 -16.50 1.29
C VAL A 60 -3.72 -17.17 -0.05
N GLU A 61 -4.70 -17.21 -0.95
CA GLU A 61 -4.54 -17.62 -2.35
C GLU A 61 -4.15 -16.42 -3.22
N LEU A 62 -3.34 -16.65 -4.26
CA LEU A 62 -2.81 -15.61 -5.14
C LEU A 62 -3.91 -14.73 -5.74
N GLU A 63 -4.88 -15.34 -6.40
CA GLU A 63 -5.96 -14.59 -7.06
C GLU A 63 -6.82 -13.82 -6.06
N SER A 64 -7.03 -14.36 -4.86
CA SER A 64 -7.78 -13.68 -3.81
C SER A 64 -7.03 -12.46 -3.28
N ILE A 65 -5.74 -12.58 -2.96
CA ILE A 65 -4.98 -11.45 -2.40
C ILE A 65 -4.79 -10.33 -3.42
N LYS A 66 -4.60 -10.68 -4.70
CA LYS A 66 -4.55 -9.74 -5.82
C LYS A 66 -5.86 -8.99 -5.99
N ALA A 67 -6.99 -9.69 -6.04
CA ALA A 67 -8.30 -9.08 -6.19
C ALA A 67 -8.67 -8.20 -4.99
N ASP A 68 -8.43 -8.69 -3.77
CA ASP A 68 -8.65 -7.94 -2.54
C ASP A 68 -7.80 -6.68 -2.48
N TRP A 69 -6.51 -6.76 -2.86
CA TRP A 69 -5.63 -5.60 -2.89
C TRP A 69 -6.12 -4.54 -3.87
N LYS A 70 -6.41 -4.92 -5.13
CA LYS A 70 -6.88 -4.00 -6.17
C LYS A 70 -8.18 -3.30 -5.75
N LYS A 71 -9.14 -4.07 -5.23
CA LYS A 71 -10.41 -3.54 -4.73
C LYS A 71 -10.19 -2.57 -3.58
N TRP A 72 -9.36 -2.94 -2.61
CA TRP A 72 -9.09 -2.09 -1.45
C TRP A 72 -8.39 -0.80 -1.86
N TRP A 73 -7.43 -0.87 -2.77
CA TRP A 73 -6.70 0.30 -3.25
C TRP A 73 -7.62 1.32 -3.94
N VAL A 74 -8.59 0.85 -4.74
CA VAL A 74 -9.65 1.70 -5.33
C VAL A 74 -10.52 2.37 -4.27
N VAL A 75 -10.83 1.69 -3.16
CA VAL A 75 -11.64 2.24 -2.06
C VAL A 75 -10.86 3.29 -1.26
N LEU A 76 -9.56 3.07 -1.05
CA LEU A 76 -8.70 4.00 -0.31
C LEU A 76 -8.37 5.27 -1.12
N ALA A 77 -8.39 5.17 -2.44
CA ALA A 77 -8.10 6.30 -3.30
C ALA A 77 -9.17 7.40 -3.16
N PRO A 78 -8.76 8.68 -3.06
CA PRO A 78 -9.68 9.80 -3.14
C PRO A 78 -10.53 9.77 -4.42
N GLU A 79 -11.75 10.31 -4.35
CA GLU A 79 -12.69 10.35 -5.47
C GLU A 79 -12.14 11.06 -6.72
N TRP A 80 -11.24 12.04 -6.53
CA TRP A 80 -10.62 12.77 -7.62
C TRP A 80 -9.65 11.93 -8.45
N ARG A 81 -9.24 10.74 -7.98
CA ARG A 81 -8.34 9.87 -8.71
C ARG A 81 -8.99 9.30 -9.96
N GLN A 82 -8.25 9.41 -11.05
CA GLN A 82 -8.68 8.89 -12.34
C GLN A 82 -8.69 7.36 -12.35
N LYS A 83 -9.62 6.79 -13.11
CA LYS A 83 -9.74 5.35 -13.35
C LYS A 83 -9.79 5.10 -14.86
N ASN A 84 -9.22 3.99 -15.30
CA ASN A 84 -9.35 3.54 -16.69
C ASN A 84 -10.73 2.91 -16.95
N ASP A 85 -10.99 2.48 -18.19
CA ASP A 85 -12.27 1.90 -18.61
C ASP A 85 -12.66 0.62 -17.86
N VAL A 86 -11.70 -0.06 -17.22
CA VAL A 86 -11.92 -1.27 -16.42
C VAL A 86 -11.98 -0.98 -14.91
N GLY A 87 -11.99 0.30 -14.52
CA GLY A 87 -12.15 0.73 -13.13
C GLY A 87 -10.88 0.67 -12.28
N GLU A 88 -9.71 0.43 -12.89
CA GLU A 88 -8.43 0.47 -12.19
C GLU A 88 -7.90 1.90 -12.11
N LEU A 89 -7.22 2.23 -11.01
CA LEU A 89 -6.64 3.54 -10.80
C LEU A 89 -5.52 3.81 -11.82
N VAL A 90 -5.50 5.02 -12.35
CA VAL A 90 -4.40 5.54 -13.17
C VAL A 90 -3.76 6.74 -12.48
N GLN A 91 -2.47 6.93 -12.71
CA GLN A 91 -1.73 8.06 -12.17
C GLN A 91 -2.27 9.36 -12.79
N GLY A 92 -2.62 10.32 -11.95
CA GLY A 92 -3.19 11.60 -12.39
C GLY A 92 -4.39 12.05 -11.55
N GLY A 93 -4.89 13.24 -11.90
CA GLY A 93 -5.82 14.00 -11.08
C GLY A 93 -5.11 14.84 -10.02
N GLN A 94 -5.87 15.71 -9.36
CA GLN A 94 -5.38 16.57 -8.29
C GLN A 94 -6.47 16.78 -7.23
N GLY A 95 -6.06 16.80 -5.97
CA GLY A 95 -6.93 17.05 -4.84
C GLY A 95 -6.26 16.58 -3.55
N PRO A 96 -6.88 16.83 -2.38
CA PRO A 96 -6.32 16.39 -1.11
C PRO A 96 -6.30 14.87 -1.02
N TRP A 97 -5.18 14.29 -0.57
CA TRP A 97 -5.02 12.84 -0.40
C TRP A 97 -5.88 12.23 0.72
N GLY A 98 -6.42 13.07 1.62
CA GLY A 98 -7.42 12.66 2.61
C GLY A 98 -6.94 11.52 3.51
N ASP A 99 -7.70 10.42 3.53
CA ASP A 99 -7.49 9.28 4.41
C ASP A 99 -6.20 8.49 4.12
N LEU A 100 -5.53 8.73 2.99
CA LEU A 100 -4.20 8.15 2.74
C LEU A 100 -3.10 8.82 3.59
N VAL A 101 -3.37 10.00 4.16
CA VAL A 101 -2.44 10.76 5.01
C VAL A 101 -2.49 10.25 6.47
N HIS A 102 -2.02 9.03 6.69
CA HIS A 102 -1.96 8.43 8.02
C HIS A 102 -0.56 7.86 8.31
N PRO A 103 0.27 8.51 9.14
CA PRO A 103 1.57 7.99 9.50
C PRO A 103 1.46 6.78 10.44
N GLY A 104 2.47 5.93 10.38
CA GLY A 104 2.69 4.80 11.28
C GLY A 104 1.98 3.51 10.86
N ALA A 105 1.79 2.64 11.86
CA ALA A 105 1.47 1.23 11.63
C ALA A 105 0.10 0.94 11.03
N ASN A 106 -0.77 1.94 10.87
CA ASN A 106 -2.12 1.79 10.33
C ASN A 106 -2.31 2.46 8.95
N GLY A 107 -1.25 3.07 8.41
CA GLY A 107 -1.24 3.80 7.15
C GLY A 107 -0.83 2.97 5.93
N ILE A 108 -0.12 3.61 5.00
CA ILE A 108 0.39 3.02 3.75
C ILE A 108 1.23 1.74 4.01
N LEU A 109 1.83 1.59 5.18
CA LEU A 109 2.48 0.34 5.59
C LEU A 109 1.59 -0.89 5.37
N MET A 110 0.30 -0.80 5.66
CA MET A 110 -0.64 -1.92 5.47
C MET A 110 -0.86 -2.24 3.98
N VAL A 111 -0.82 -1.23 3.11
CA VAL A 111 -0.92 -1.41 1.64
C VAL A 111 0.33 -2.11 1.11
N LEU A 112 1.51 -1.67 1.54
CA LEU A 112 2.79 -2.31 1.21
C LEU A 112 2.84 -3.76 1.73
N LEU A 113 2.37 -4.01 2.95
CA LEU A 113 2.36 -5.36 3.53
C LEU A 113 1.55 -6.35 2.68
N VAL A 114 0.40 -5.93 2.16
CA VAL A 114 -0.40 -6.81 1.29
C VAL A 114 0.30 -7.06 -0.05
N LEU A 115 1.07 -6.09 -0.58
CA LEU A 115 1.91 -6.32 -1.77
C LEU A 115 3.03 -7.31 -1.51
N VAL A 116 3.59 -7.36 -0.29
CA VAL A 116 4.53 -8.43 0.12
C VAL A 116 3.83 -9.78 0.04
N TRP A 117 2.65 -9.93 0.67
CA TRP A 117 1.91 -11.19 0.66
C TRP A 117 1.46 -11.63 -0.73
N TRP A 118 1.11 -10.68 -1.60
CA TRP A 118 0.85 -10.97 -3.00
C TRP A 118 2.13 -11.50 -3.67
N CYS A 119 3.23 -10.77 -3.57
CA CYS A 119 4.49 -11.19 -4.16
C CYS A 119 4.95 -12.58 -3.69
N GLU A 120 4.83 -12.90 -2.40
CA GLU A 120 5.21 -14.21 -1.83
C GLU A 120 4.44 -15.39 -2.48
N LYS A 121 3.35 -15.11 -3.18
CA LYS A 121 2.54 -16.08 -3.91
C LYS A 121 2.87 -16.17 -5.39
N GLU A 122 3.73 -15.29 -5.92
CA GLU A 122 4.19 -15.30 -7.31
C GLU A 122 5.63 -15.85 -7.39
N GLU A 123 5.94 -16.61 -8.45
CA GLU A 123 7.31 -17.08 -8.70
C GLU A 123 8.25 -15.93 -9.13
N SER A 124 7.69 -14.88 -9.72
CA SER A 124 8.37 -13.67 -10.16
C SER A 124 7.38 -12.50 -10.19
N ALA A 125 7.88 -11.27 -10.16
CA ALA A 125 7.05 -10.07 -10.17
C ALA A 125 6.18 -10.00 -11.45
N SER A 126 4.87 -10.20 -11.33
CA SER A 126 3.95 -10.00 -12.45
C SER A 126 3.84 -8.53 -12.86
N GLU A 127 3.45 -8.26 -14.11
CA GLU A 127 3.13 -6.89 -14.57
C GLU A 127 2.06 -6.24 -13.70
N SER A 128 1.08 -7.01 -13.22
CA SER A 128 0.06 -6.50 -12.30
C SER A 128 0.62 -6.07 -10.96
N TRP A 129 1.58 -6.82 -10.41
CA TRP A 129 2.25 -6.45 -9.17
C TRP A 129 3.16 -5.23 -9.39
N LEU A 130 3.92 -5.20 -10.49
CA LEU A 130 4.76 -4.05 -10.86
C LEU A 130 3.94 -2.76 -11.06
N ALA A 131 2.77 -2.85 -11.70
CA ALA A 131 1.86 -1.72 -11.85
C ALA A 131 1.33 -1.22 -10.50
N ALA A 132 0.96 -2.13 -9.59
CA ALA A 132 0.55 -1.79 -8.24
C ALA A 132 1.67 -1.09 -7.45
N VAL A 133 2.90 -1.60 -7.50
CA VAL A 133 4.07 -0.98 -6.87
C VAL A 133 4.36 0.40 -7.44
N ARG A 134 4.23 0.57 -8.76
CA ARG A 134 4.43 1.88 -9.43
C ARG A 134 3.40 2.90 -9.00
N ASP A 135 2.13 2.49 -8.89
CA ASP A 135 1.06 3.38 -8.45
C ASP A 135 1.23 3.80 -6.97
N VAL A 136 1.52 2.85 -6.08
CA VAL A 136 1.83 3.15 -4.67
C VAL A 136 3.07 4.04 -4.55
N GLY A 137 4.11 3.79 -5.35
CA GLY A 137 5.31 4.63 -5.39
C GLY A 137 5.00 6.08 -5.75
N TRP A 138 4.16 6.31 -6.77
CA TRP A 138 3.72 7.65 -7.13
C TRP A 138 2.92 8.32 -6.01
N VAL A 139 1.97 7.60 -5.38
CA VAL A 139 1.22 8.15 -4.23
C VAL A 139 2.16 8.55 -3.09
N LEU A 140 3.19 7.74 -2.81
CA LEU A 140 4.19 8.05 -1.78
C LEU A 140 5.02 9.29 -2.12
N ASP A 141 5.41 9.48 -3.38
CA ASP A 141 6.11 10.68 -3.83
C ASP A 141 5.23 11.94 -3.64
N GLU A 142 3.96 11.87 -3.99
CA GLU A 142 3.00 12.98 -3.82
C GLU A 142 2.72 13.30 -2.35
N LEU A 143 2.53 12.28 -1.51
CA LEU A 143 2.36 12.45 -0.07
C LEU A 143 3.60 13.05 0.59
N LEU A 144 4.80 12.66 0.15
CA LEU A 144 6.06 13.20 0.66
C LEU A 144 6.21 14.68 0.28
N ALA A 145 5.90 15.04 -0.96
CA ALA A 145 5.90 16.45 -1.39
C ALA A 145 4.91 17.29 -0.57
N GLU A 146 3.72 16.78 -0.27
CA GLU A 146 2.77 17.44 0.64
C GLU A 146 3.25 17.52 2.09
N ALA A 147 4.05 16.57 2.56
CA ALA A 147 4.60 16.58 3.92
C ALA A 147 5.74 17.58 4.09
N GLU A 148 6.60 17.75 3.07
CA GLU A 148 7.73 18.69 3.09
C GLU A 148 7.32 20.17 2.99
N THR A 149 6.07 20.44 2.59
CA THR A 149 5.51 21.79 2.47
C THR A 149 4.79 22.28 3.74
N ARG A 150 4.78 21.48 4.81
CA ARG A 150 4.17 21.80 6.11
C ARG A 150 5.18 22.37 7.10
#